data_AF-A0A1V4Z331-F1
#
_entry.id   AF-A0A1V4Z331-F1
#
_cell.length_a   1.000
_cell.length_b   1.000
_cell.length_c   1.000
_cell.angle_alpha   90.00
_cell.angle_beta   90.00
_cell.angle_gamma   90.00
#
_symmetry.space_group_name_H-M   'P 1'
#
loop_
_entity.id
_entity.type
_entity.pdbx_description
1 polymer ?
#
loop_
_entity_poly.entity_id
_entity_poly.type
_entity_poly.pdbx_seq_one_letter_code
_entity_poly.pdbx_strand_id
1 'polypeptide(L)' 'MPIITVETAPLSTEQKEKLIKEYTKITCEVTGLPSQAMIVLVHELSPDCIGLYGEQLSKMKH' A
#
# COMPACT_ATOMS: atom_id res chain seq x y z
N MET A 1 8.66 12.89 10.67
CA MET A 1 8.93 12.00 9.53
C MET A 1 7.81 10.98 9.45
N PRO A 2 6.76 11.21 8.63
CA PRO A 2 5.64 10.29 8.48
C PRO A 2 6.07 9.02 7.75
N ILE A 3 5.51 7.88 8.17
CA ILE A 3 5.65 6.59 7.49
C ILE A 3 4.25 6.10 7.17
N ILE A 4 4.02 5.80 5.90
CA ILE A 4 2.77 5.17 5.44
C ILE A 4 3.11 3.75 5.03
N THR A 5 2.52 2.78 5.71
CA THR A 5 2.64 1.36 5.34
C THR A 5 1.32 0.89 4.75
N VAL A 6 1.40 0.24 3.59
CA VAL A 6 0.27 -0.37 2.91
C VAL A 6 0.51 -1.87 2.84
N GLU A 7 -0.32 -2.62 3.54
CA GLU A 7 -0.38 -4.08 3.46
C GLU A 7 -1.43 -4.48 2.43
N THR A 8 -1.04 -5.23 1.41
CA THR A 8 -1.91 -5.55 0.27
C THR A 8 -1.59 -6.91 -0.33
N ALA A 9 -2.54 -7.48 -1.06
CA ALA A 9 -2.25 -8.54 -2.04
C ALA A 9 -1.30 -8.01 -3.14
N PRO A 10 -0.65 -8.89 -3.94
CA PRO A 10 0.33 -8.47 -4.92
C PRO A 10 -0.25 -7.50 -5.96
N LEU A 11 0.55 -6.51 -6.34
CA LEU A 11 0.20 -5.45 -7.28
C LEU A 11 1.12 -5.46 -8.50
N SER A 12 0.65 -4.92 -9.61
CA SER A 12 1.53 -4.65 -10.75
C SER A 12 2.55 -3.55 -10.41
N THR A 13 3.66 -3.51 -11.15
CA THR A 13 4.68 -2.45 -11.01
C THR A 13 4.06 -1.06 -11.16
N GLU A 14 3.18 -0.87 -12.16
CA GLU A 14 2.51 0.41 -12.42
C GLU A 14 1.60 0.83 -11.24
N GLN A 15 0.87 -0.12 -10.65
CA GLN A 15 0.04 0.15 -9.48
C GLN A 15 0.88 0.59 -8.28
N LYS A 16 2.02 -0.06 -8.04
CA LYS A 16 2.95 0.32 -6.96
C LYS A 16 3.50 1.72 -7.14
N GLU A 17 3.98 2.05 -8.34
CA GLU A 17 4.48 3.38 -8.66
C GLU A 17 3.41 4.45 -8.45
N LYS A 18 2.18 4.19 -8.93
CA LYS A 18 1.05 5.09 -8.75
C LYS A 18 0.70 5.29 -7.28
N LEU A 19 0.63 4.21 -6.48
CA LEU A 19 0.34 4.31 -5.04
C LEU A 19 1.38 5.17 -4.32
N ILE A 20 2.68 4.91 -4.53
CA ILE A 20 3.76 5.66 -3.88
C ILE A 20 3.65 7.15 -4.23
N LYS A 21 3.43 7.46 -5.50
CA LYS A 21 3.29 8.85 -5.99
C LYS A 21 2.10 9.56 -5.36
N GLU A 22 0.92 8.96 -5.41
CA GLU A 22 -0.31 9.59 -4.94
C GLU A 22 -0.35 9.72 -3.41
N TYR A 23 0.10 8.69 -2.66
CA TYR A 23 0.23 8.80 -1.20
C TYR A 23 1.20 9.90 -0.78
N THR A 24 2.34 10.00 -1.47
CA THR A 24 3.31 11.07 -1.18
C THR A 24 2.69 12.44 -1.44
N LYS A 25 2.05 12.62 -2.60
CA LYS A 25 1.41 13.87 -2.99
C LYS A 25 0.37 14.33 -1.96
N ILE A 26 -0.61 13.47 -1.63
CA ILE A 26 -1.69 13.85 -0.73
C ILE A 26 -1.19 14.11 0.69
N THR A 27 -0.19 13.35 1.15
CA THR A 27 0.39 13.55 2.48
C THR A 27 1.11 14.88 2.57
N CYS A 28 1.92 15.21 1.57
CA CYS A 28 2.60 16.51 1.52
C CYS A 28 1.60 17.67 1.45
N GLU A 29 0.57 17.53 0.62
CA GLU A 29 -0.50 18.53 0.46
C GLU A 29 -1.24 18.81 1.76
N VAL A 30 -1.63 17.77 2.50
CA VAL A 30 -2.40 17.90 3.74
C VAL A 30 -1.53 18.34 4.93
N THR A 31 -0.29 17.87 5.00
CA THR A 31 0.58 18.10 6.17
C THR A 31 1.52 19.30 6.03
N GLY A 32 1.71 19.81 4.81
CA GLY A 32 2.70 20.87 4.51
C GLY A 32 4.16 20.41 4.60
N LEU A 33 4.41 19.11 4.81
CA LEU A 33 5.76 18.56 4.87
C LEU A 33 6.34 18.36 3.46
N PRO A 34 7.67 18.54 3.29
CA PRO A 34 8.32 18.22 2.03
C PRO A 34 8.35 16.71 1.80
N SER A 35 8.32 16.27 0.54
CA SER A 35 8.27 14.84 0.18
C SER A 35 9.48 14.04 0.66
N GLN A 36 10.64 14.69 0.82
CA GLN A 36 11.86 14.08 1.36
C GLN A 36 11.74 13.75 2.85
N ALA A 37 10.74 14.29 3.55
CA ALA A 37 10.54 14.08 4.98
C ALA A 37 9.64 12.88 5.31
N MET A 38 9.23 12.07 4.33
CA MET A 38 8.33 10.93 4.52
C MET A 38 8.77 9.67 3.77
N ILE A 39 8.19 8.52 4.14
CA ILE A 39 8.41 7.23 3.50
C ILE A 39 7.06 6.55 3.24
N VAL A 40 6.93 5.90 2.08
CA VAL A 40 5.84 4.98 1.77
C VAL A 40 6.42 3.57 1.62
N LEU A 41 5.87 2.62 2.38
CA LEU A 41 6.23 1.20 2.35
C LEU A 41 5.05 0.41 1.80
N VAL A 42 5.29 -0.37 0.75
CA VAL A 42 4.30 -1.29 0.19
C VAL A 42 4.73 -2.70 0.56
N HIS A 43 3.93 -3.36 1.38
CA HIS A 43 4.13 -4.74 1.80
C HIS A 43 3.12 -5.63 1.08
N GLU A 44 3.64 -6.43 0.15
CA GLU A 44 2.85 -7.38 -0.62
C GLU A 44 2.85 -8.73 0.09
N LEU A 45 1.65 -9.20 0.44
CA LEU A 45 1.44 -10.49 1.05
C LEU A 45 0.89 -11.46 0.01
N SER A 46 1.34 -12.72 0.05
CA SER A 46 0.70 -13.77 -0.75
C SER A 46 -0.80 -13.84 -0.40
N PRO A 47 -1.70 -14.08 -1.36
CA PRO A 47 -3.11 -14.31 -1.08
C PRO A 47 -3.37 -15.47 -0.09
N ASP A 48 -2.44 -16.42 0.06
CA ASP A 48 -2.55 -17.50 1.05
C ASP A 48 -2.32 -17.03 2.50
N CYS A 49 -1.64 -15.89 2.66
CA CYS A 49 -1.34 -15.25 3.95
C CYS A 49 -2.40 -14.22 4.38
N ILE A 50 -3.36 -13.91 3.50
CA ILE A 50 -4.44 -12.95 3.78
C ILE A 50 -5.72 -13.75 4.06
N GLY A 51 -6.36 -13.48 5.20
CA GLY A 51 -7.63 -14.11 5.59
C GLY A 51 -8.78 -13.10 5.57
N LEU A 52 -9.91 -13.46 4.97
CA LEU A 52 -11.16 -12.71 5.00
C LEU A 52 -12.32 -13.67 5.28
N TYR A 53 -13.21 -13.30 6.20
CA TYR A 53 -14.34 -14.15 6.65
C TYR A 53 -13.96 -15.56 7.12
N GLY A 54 -12.72 -15.75 7.59
CA GLY A 54 -12.22 -17.06 7.99
C GLY A 54 -11.70 -17.93 6.83
N GLU A 55 -11.72 -17.43 5.60
CA GLU A 55 -11.16 -18.09 4.42
C GLU A 55 -9.89 -17.38 3.92
N GLN A 56 -8.96 -18.13 3.35
CA GLN A 56 -7.80 -17.56 2.67
C GLN A 56 -8.24 -16.81 1.42
N LEU A 57 -7.65 -15.65 1.16
CA LEU A 57 -7.94 -14.84 -0.03
C LEU A 57 -7.70 -15.62 -1.32
N SER A 58 -6.70 -16.50 -1.35
CA SER A 58 -6.44 -17.40 -2.49
C SER A 58 -7.58 -18.37 -2.81
N LYS A 59 -8.46 -18.66 -1.85
CA LYS A 59 -9.58 -19.62 -2.01
C LYS A 59 -10.90 -18.94 -2.35
N MET A 60 -10.99 -17.63 -2.18
CA MET A 60 -12.18 -16.88 -2.54
C MET A 60 -12.24 -16.73 -4.07
N LYS A 61 -13.31 -17.24 -4.68
CA LYS A 61 -13.58 -17.04 -6.11
C LYS A 61 -14.27 -15.70 -6.30
N HIS A 62 -13.74 -14.88 -7.20
CA HIS A 62 -14.36 -13.65 -7.67
C HIS A 62 -15.60 -13.93 -8.53
#